data_AF-A0A1E3S589-F1
#
_entry.id   AF-A0A1E3S589-F1
#
_cell.length_a   1.000
_cell.length_b   1.000
_cell.length_c   1.000
_cell.angle_alpha   90.00
_cell.angle_beta   90.00
_cell.angle_gamma   90.00
#
_symmetry.space_group_name_H-M   'P 1'
#
loop_
_entity.id
_entity.type
_entity.pdbx_description
1 polymer ?
#
loop_
_entity_poly.entity_id
_entity_poly.type
_entity_poly.pdbx_seq_one_letter_code
_entity_poly.pdbx_strand_id
1 'polypeptide(L)'
;MTSSAASQVSPRRGRRTARPSGDDRELAILATAERLLEDRPLSDISVDDLAKGAGISRPTFYFYFPSKEAVLLTLFDRVVNEADSALEALSQSMAEQGENRWRIGINVFFETFGSHRAVTRASVAASGTNPELRELLSKFMQKWISFCAAAIDVERDRGAAPRTLPSEELATALNLMNERTLIALFSGEKPSIPEEHVLDNLVHIWVSSIYGEAR
;
A
#
# COMPACT_ATOMS: atom_id res chain seq x y z
N MET A 1 -10.92 -74.15 -20.85
CA MET A 1 -11.54 -73.38 -19.74
C MET A 1 -10.46 -72.52 -19.14
N THR A 2 -10.63 -71.21 -19.24
CA THR A 2 -9.65 -70.13 -19.02
C THR A 2 -9.37 -69.88 -17.55
N SER A 3 -8.10 -69.95 -17.14
CA SER A 3 -7.64 -69.58 -15.80
C SER A 3 -7.27 -68.10 -15.77
N SER A 4 -7.92 -67.36 -14.87
CA SER A 4 -7.81 -65.92 -14.63
C SER A 4 -6.46 -65.57 -13.99
N ALA A 5 -5.72 -64.63 -14.59
CA ALA A 5 -4.53 -64.02 -14.00
C ALA A 5 -4.93 -62.72 -13.29
N ALA A 6 -4.82 -62.70 -11.96
CA ALA A 6 -5.05 -61.53 -11.14
C ALA A 6 -3.88 -60.54 -11.26
N SER A 7 -4.13 -59.36 -11.81
CA SER A 7 -3.18 -58.24 -11.83
C SER A 7 -3.13 -57.57 -10.45
N GLN A 8 -1.98 -57.65 -9.78
CA GLN A 8 -1.70 -56.88 -8.56
C GLN A 8 -1.47 -55.41 -8.92
N VAL A 9 -2.31 -54.54 -8.36
CA VAL A 9 -2.14 -53.08 -8.45
C VAL A 9 -1.22 -52.62 -7.33
N SER A 10 -0.01 -52.15 -7.69
CA SER A 10 0.92 -51.51 -6.75
C SER A 10 0.34 -50.22 -6.16
N PRO A 11 0.55 -49.94 -4.86
CA PRO A 11 0.04 -48.74 -4.22
C PRO A 11 0.80 -47.51 -4.75
N ARG A 12 0.04 -46.50 -5.17
CA ARG A 12 0.54 -45.18 -5.57
C ARG A 12 1.33 -44.57 -4.41
N ARG A 13 2.64 -44.36 -4.62
CA ARG A 13 3.51 -43.57 -3.73
C ARG A 13 2.86 -42.22 -3.43
N GLY A 14 2.67 -41.94 -2.14
CA GLY A 14 2.10 -40.70 -1.64
C GLY A 14 2.81 -39.48 -2.22
N ARG A 15 1.99 -38.51 -2.64
CA ARG A 15 2.40 -37.15 -3.02
C ARG A 15 3.09 -36.53 -1.80
N ARG A 16 4.43 -36.60 -1.74
CA ARG A 16 5.23 -35.82 -0.80
C ARG A 16 4.83 -34.36 -1.02
N THR A 17 4.19 -33.75 -0.03
CA THR A 17 3.99 -32.30 0.03
C THR A 17 5.34 -31.65 -0.22
N ALA A 18 5.46 -30.91 -1.33
CA ALA A 18 6.68 -30.21 -1.67
C ALA A 18 7.06 -29.33 -0.48
N ARG A 19 8.33 -29.37 -0.07
CA ARG A 19 8.81 -28.42 0.95
C ARG A 19 8.55 -27.01 0.41
N PRO A 20 7.99 -26.10 1.22
CA PRO A 20 7.83 -24.71 0.82
C PRO A 20 9.17 -24.17 0.31
N SER A 21 9.11 -23.41 -0.79
CA SER A 21 10.26 -22.72 -1.38
C SER A 21 10.80 -21.65 -0.40
N GLY A 22 11.94 -21.04 -0.74
CA GLY A 22 12.48 -19.91 0.01
C GLY A 22 11.45 -18.78 0.11
N ASP A 23 10.89 -18.43 -1.05
CA ASP A 23 9.92 -17.34 -1.24
C ASP A 23 8.60 -17.61 -0.49
N ASP A 24 8.15 -18.88 -0.43
CA ASP A 24 6.93 -19.25 0.29
C ASP A 24 7.03 -18.93 1.79
N ARG A 25 8.22 -19.06 2.38
CA ARG A 25 8.43 -18.78 3.81
C ARG A 25 8.53 -17.29 4.09
N GLU A 26 9.16 -16.54 3.21
CA GLU A 26 9.19 -15.08 3.31
C GLU A 26 7.76 -14.52 3.26
N LEU A 27 6.96 -14.98 2.29
CA LEU A 27 5.54 -14.61 2.19
C LEU A 27 4.73 -15.03 3.43
N ALA A 28 5.02 -16.20 4.01
CA ALA A 28 4.37 -16.64 5.24
C ALA A 28 4.69 -15.74 6.45
N ILE A 29 5.93 -15.21 6.54
CA ILE A 29 6.32 -14.23 7.57
C ILE A 29 5.55 -12.92 7.35
N LEU A 30 5.53 -12.40 6.12
CA LEU A 30 4.84 -11.16 5.78
C LEU A 30 3.33 -11.25 6.08
N ALA A 31 2.67 -12.33 5.63
CA ALA A 31 1.25 -12.57 5.89
C ALA A 31 0.96 -12.73 7.38
N THR A 32 1.85 -13.37 8.14
CA THR A 32 1.73 -13.47 9.60
C THR A 32 1.84 -12.10 10.26
N ALA A 33 2.80 -11.28 9.84
CA ALA A 33 2.99 -9.95 10.39
C ALA A 33 1.79 -9.04 10.12
N GLU A 34 1.30 -8.99 8.88
CA GLU A 34 0.12 -8.20 8.50
C GLU A 34 -1.11 -8.58 9.34
N ARG A 35 -1.40 -9.87 9.45
CA ARG A 35 -2.50 -10.37 10.30
C ARG A 35 -2.34 -9.97 11.77
N LEU A 36 -1.13 -10.10 12.33
CA LEU A 36 -0.91 -9.74 13.74
C LEU A 36 -0.99 -8.22 13.98
N LEU A 37 -0.67 -7.41 12.98
CA LEU A 37 -0.77 -5.95 13.04
C LEU A 37 -2.23 -5.46 13.06
N GLU A 38 -3.19 -6.27 12.60
CA GLU A 38 -4.62 -5.97 12.73
C GLU A 38 -5.03 -5.87 14.20
N ASP A 39 -4.49 -6.75 15.04
CA ASP A 39 -4.88 -6.89 16.45
C ASP A 39 -4.10 -5.97 17.40
N ARG A 40 -2.80 -5.74 17.14
CA ARG A 40 -1.89 -5.08 18.10
C ARG A 40 -0.70 -4.38 17.42
N PRO A 41 -0.09 -3.37 18.06
CA PRO A 41 1.04 -2.64 17.50
C PRO A 41 2.29 -3.52 17.34
N LEU A 42 3.20 -3.13 16.44
CA LEU A 42 4.46 -3.86 16.20
C LEU A 42 5.29 -4.03 17.49
N SER A 43 5.23 -3.08 18.43
CA SER A 43 5.90 -3.17 19.74
C SER A 43 5.56 -4.46 20.50
N ASP A 44 4.31 -4.92 20.36
CA ASP A 44 3.74 -6.04 21.10
C ASP A 44 3.83 -7.37 20.33
N ILE A 45 4.39 -7.33 19.11
CA ILE A 45 4.67 -8.50 18.29
C ILE A 45 6.14 -8.90 18.51
N SER A 46 6.36 -10.15 18.90
CA SER A 46 7.71 -10.71 19.03
C SER A 46 8.15 -11.43 17.76
N VAL A 47 9.46 -11.60 17.58
CA VAL A 47 9.99 -12.47 16.50
C VAL A 47 9.50 -13.91 16.65
N ASP A 48 9.25 -14.38 17.89
CA ASP A 48 8.73 -15.72 18.12
C ASP A 48 7.27 -15.86 17.65
N ASP A 49 6.45 -14.80 17.80
CA ASP A 49 5.09 -14.77 17.25
C ASP A 49 5.10 -14.88 15.72
N LEU A 50 6.00 -14.14 15.07
CA LEU A 50 6.18 -14.16 13.62
C LEU A 50 6.65 -15.53 13.13
N ALA A 51 7.68 -16.08 13.77
CA ALA A 51 8.22 -17.40 13.42
C ALA A 51 7.18 -18.50 13.62
N LYS A 52 6.48 -18.49 14.76
CA LYS A 52 5.42 -19.44 15.07
C LYS A 52 4.26 -19.35 14.09
N GLY A 53 3.79 -18.15 13.77
CA GLY A 53 2.69 -17.95 12.81
C GLY A 53 3.06 -18.37 11.38
N ALA A 54 4.32 -18.16 10.97
CA ALA A 54 4.84 -18.60 9.69
C ALA A 54 5.24 -20.09 9.63
N GLY A 55 5.12 -20.82 10.75
CA GLY A 55 5.48 -22.25 10.82
C GLY A 55 6.99 -22.52 10.68
N ILE A 56 7.84 -21.59 11.12
CA ILE A 56 9.30 -21.69 11.05
C ILE A 56 9.95 -21.52 12.42
N SER A 57 11.24 -21.87 12.53
CA SER A 57 12.01 -21.63 13.75
C SER A 57 12.50 -20.18 13.83
N ARG A 58 12.78 -19.69 15.04
CA ARG A 58 13.39 -18.36 15.25
C ARG A 58 14.71 -18.17 14.48
N PRO A 59 15.66 -19.12 14.48
CA PRO A 59 16.85 -19.00 13.61
C PRO A 59 16.51 -18.93 12.12
N THR A 60 15.48 -19.65 11.67
CA THR A 60 15.00 -19.57 10.28
C THR A 60 14.40 -18.20 9.97
N PHE A 61 13.72 -17.55 10.91
CA PHE A 61 13.26 -16.16 10.71
C PHE A 61 14.43 -15.23 10.39
N TYR A 62 15.50 -15.29 11.20
CA TYR A 62 16.67 -14.43 11.01
C TYR A 62 17.46 -14.70 9.73
N PHE A 63 17.21 -15.81 9.06
CA PHE A 63 17.73 -16.04 7.71
C PHE A 63 17.06 -15.14 6.67
N TYR A 64 15.76 -14.81 6.84
CA TYR A 64 15.01 -13.97 5.92
C TYR A 64 15.01 -12.49 6.32
N PHE A 65 14.80 -12.20 7.60
CA PHE A 65 14.68 -10.83 8.10
C PHE A 65 15.60 -10.59 9.29
N PRO A 66 16.37 -9.49 9.30
CA PRO A 66 17.25 -9.16 10.42
C PRO A 66 16.45 -8.72 11.67
N SER A 67 15.22 -8.25 11.52
CA SER A 67 14.36 -7.78 12.60
C SER A 67 12.88 -7.77 12.20
N LYS A 68 11.98 -7.52 13.17
CA LYS A 68 10.53 -7.33 12.89
C LYS A 68 10.25 -5.98 12.22
N GLU A 69 11.13 -4.99 12.44
CA GLU A 69 11.08 -3.68 11.77
C GLU A 69 11.39 -3.83 10.28
N ALA A 70 12.33 -4.71 9.90
CA ALA A 70 12.59 -5.02 8.50
C ALA A 70 11.38 -5.70 7.82
N VAL A 71 10.63 -6.54 8.54
CA VAL A 71 9.38 -7.13 8.04
C VAL A 71 8.34 -6.03 7.76
N LEU A 72 8.17 -5.08 8.69
CA LEU A 72 7.26 -3.95 8.49
C LEU A 72 7.69 -3.07 7.30
N LEU A 73 8.99 -2.79 7.17
CA LEU A 73 9.54 -2.05 6.03
C LEU A 73 9.21 -2.74 4.71
N THR A 74 9.41 -4.05 4.61
CA THR A 74 9.07 -4.82 3.41
C THR A 74 7.57 -4.86 3.13
N LEU A 75 6.72 -5.00 4.16
CA LEU A 75 5.27 -4.88 3.99
C LEU A 75 4.89 -3.51 3.43
N PHE A 76 5.44 -2.44 4.01
CA PHE A 76 5.11 -1.08 3.57
C PHE A 76 5.60 -0.81 2.15
N ASP A 77 6.82 -1.25 1.81
CA ASP A 77 7.37 -1.17 0.46
C ASP A 77 6.42 -1.83 -0.56
N ARG A 78 5.86 -3.00 -0.25
CA ARG A 78 4.88 -3.66 -1.12
C ARG A 78 3.62 -2.80 -1.32
N VAL A 79 3.08 -2.23 -0.25
CA VAL A 79 1.87 -1.39 -0.30
C VAL A 79 2.10 -0.11 -1.13
N VAL A 80 3.21 0.59 -0.92
CA VAL A 80 3.50 1.82 -1.68
C VAL A 80 3.78 1.52 -3.16
N ASN A 81 4.45 0.41 -3.47
CA ASN A 81 4.66 -0.02 -4.86
C ASN A 81 3.36 -0.47 -5.54
N GLU A 82 2.42 -1.06 -4.79
CA GLU A 82 1.09 -1.39 -5.32
C GLU A 82 0.32 -0.13 -5.72
N ALA A 83 0.28 0.88 -4.83
CA ALA A 83 -0.39 2.15 -5.11
C ALA A 83 0.25 2.86 -6.31
N ASP A 84 1.58 2.87 -6.36
CA ASP A 84 2.35 3.47 -7.44
C ASP A 84 2.10 2.77 -8.79
N SER A 85 2.11 1.44 -8.81
CA SER A 85 1.81 0.65 -10.02
C SER A 85 0.38 0.86 -10.50
N ALA A 86 -0.58 0.94 -9.58
CA ALA A 86 -1.98 1.20 -9.90
C ALA A 86 -2.18 2.61 -10.49
N LEU A 87 -1.49 3.61 -9.94
CA LEU A 87 -1.50 4.97 -10.49
C LEU A 87 -0.87 5.02 -11.90
N GLU A 88 0.28 4.36 -12.10
CA GLU A 88 0.94 4.29 -13.40
C GLU A 88 0.04 3.64 -14.47
N ALA A 89 -0.61 2.53 -14.13
CA ALA A 89 -1.54 1.84 -15.03
C ALA A 89 -2.71 2.75 -15.46
N LEU A 90 -3.23 3.57 -14.53
CA LEU A 90 -4.32 4.50 -14.82
C LEU A 90 -3.87 5.72 -15.62
N SER A 91 -2.64 6.21 -15.41
CA SER A 91 -2.13 7.43 -16.06
C SER A 91 -2.24 7.39 -17.59
N GLN A 92 -2.09 6.21 -18.20
CA GLN A 92 -2.21 6.00 -19.64
C GLN A 92 -3.63 6.23 -20.18
N SER A 93 -4.65 6.12 -19.31
CA SER A 93 -6.07 6.24 -19.66
C SER A 93 -6.73 7.52 -19.12
N MET A 94 -6.09 8.22 -18.18
CA MET A 94 -6.69 9.33 -17.44
C MET A 94 -6.79 10.65 -18.23
N ALA A 95 -6.02 10.83 -19.30
CA ALA A 95 -6.04 12.05 -20.11
C ALA A 95 -7.43 12.38 -20.69
N GLU A 96 -8.25 11.36 -20.92
CA GLU A 96 -9.59 11.47 -21.53
C GLU A 96 -10.71 11.70 -20.50
N GLN A 97 -10.41 11.62 -19.19
CA GLN A 97 -11.44 11.55 -18.14
C GLN A 97 -11.80 12.91 -17.51
N GLY A 98 -11.25 14.02 -17.99
CA GLY A 98 -11.57 15.37 -17.49
C GLY A 98 -11.42 15.50 -15.97
N GLU A 99 -12.39 16.09 -15.28
CA GLU A 99 -12.38 16.26 -13.82
C GLU A 99 -12.44 14.92 -13.04
N ASN A 100 -13.03 13.86 -13.63
CA ASN A 100 -13.14 12.55 -12.98
C ASN A 100 -11.77 11.91 -12.73
N ARG A 101 -10.72 12.33 -13.46
CA ARG A 101 -9.36 11.80 -13.26
C ARG A 101 -8.84 12.03 -11.84
N TRP A 102 -9.22 13.14 -11.19
CA TRP A 102 -8.77 13.44 -9.83
C TRP A 102 -9.42 12.48 -8.83
N ARG A 103 -10.71 12.18 -9.01
CA ARG A 103 -11.40 11.15 -8.22
C ARG A 103 -10.75 9.78 -8.43
N ILE A 104 -10.51 9.38 -9.67
CA ILE A 104 -9.90 8.09 -10.00
C ILE A 104 -8.51 7.98 -9.36
N GLY A 105 -7.66 9.01 -9.52
CA GLY A 105 -6.32 9.04 -8.96
C GLY A 105 -6.32 8.98 -7.43
N ILE A 106 -7.12 9.80 -6.74
CA ILE A 106 -7.21 9.79 -5.27
C ILE A 106 -7.78 8.43 -4.78
N ASN A 107 -8.71 7.84 -5.52
CA ASN A 107 -9.29 6.55 -5.17
C ASN A 107 -8.26 5.41 -5.15
N VAL A 108 -7.22 5.46 -5.99
CA VAL A 108 -6.11 4.48 -5.93
C VAL A 108 -5.52 4.46 -4.53
N PHE A 109 -5.18 5.63 -3.99
CA PHE A 109 -4.59 5.75 -2.66
C PHE A 109 -5.60 5.33 -1.57
N PHE A 110 -6.85 5.75 -1.70
CA PHE A 110 -7.90 5.35 -0.75
C PHE A 110 -8.05 3.82 -0.69
N GLU A 111 -8.16 3.15 -1.82
CA GLU A 111 -8.37 1.69 -1.90
C GLU A 111 -7.12 0.90 -1.49
N THR A 112 -5.93 1.24 -2.00
CA THR A 112 -4.71 0.49 -1.70
C THR A 112 -4.35 0.61 -0.21
N PHE A 113 -4.26 1.83 0.34
CA PHE A 113 -3.94 1.99 1.75
C PHE A 113 -5.10 1.55 2.66
N GLY A 114 -6.34 1.67 2.19
CA GLY A 114 -7.54 1.18 2.86
C GLY A 114 -7.65 -0.34 2.91
N SER A 115 -7.06 -1.06 1.96
CA SER A 115 -6.94 -2.53 1.98
C SER A 115 -5.84 -3.01 2.92
N HIS A 116 -4.86 -2.15 3.23
CA HIS A 116 -3.70 -2.45 4.09
C HIS A 116 -3.64 -1.53 5.33
N ARG A 117 -4.77 -1.30 6.00
CA ARG A 117 -4.88 -0.34 7.15
C ARG A 117 -3.87 -0.63 8.26
N ALA A 118 -3.72 -1.91 8.61
CA ALA A 118 -2.84 -2.34 9.69
C ALA A 118 -1.37 -2.01 9.41
N VAL A 119 -0.92 -2.31 8.19
CA VAL A 119 0.43 -1.97 7.70
C VAL A 119 0.61 -0.45 7.65
N THR A 120 -0.33 0.26 7.05
CA THR A 120 -0.30 1.73 6.91
C THR A 120 -0.14 2.41 8.27
N ARG A 121 -1.01 2.06 9.23
CA ARG A 121 -0.97 2.60 10.60
C ARG A 121 0.36 2.30 11.29
N ALA A 122 0.84 1.06 11.20
CA ALA A 122 2.09 0.65 11.84
C ALA A 122 3.30 1.38 11.25
N SER A 123 3.37 1.53 9.93
CA SER A 123 4.45 2.22 9.23
C SER A 123 4.48 3.70 9.55
N VAL A 124 3.32 4.36 9.59
CA VAL A 124 3.22 5.77 9.98
C VAL A 124 3.69 5.98 11.41
N ALA A 125 3.22 5.16 12.37
CA ALA A 125 3.67 5.22 13.75
C ALA A 125 5.19 5.02 13.88
N ALA A 126 5.76 4.09 13.10
CA ALA A 126 7.18 3.80 13.12
C ALA A 126 8.06 4.84 12.41
N SER A 127 7.53 5.63 11.46
CA SER A 127 8.29 6.63 10.69
C SER A 127 8.93 7.73 11.56
N GLY A 128 8.39 7.97 12.76
CA GLY A 128 8.98 8.88 13.76
C GLY A 128 10.32 8.38 14.31
N THR A 129 10.55 7.06 14.32
CA THR A 129 11.71 6.42 14.95
C THR A 129 12.55 5.55 13.99
N ASN A 130 12.01 5.18 12.83
CA ASN A 130 12.66 4.36 11.82
C ASN A 130 13.01 5.24 10.59
N PRO A 131 14.29 5.51 10.30
CA PRO A 131 14.70 6.34 9.19
C PRO A 131 14.42 5.69 7.82
N GLU A 132 14.53 4.37 7.68
CA GLU A 132 14.29 3.70 6.40
C GLU A 132 12.83 3.84 5.94
N LEU A 133 11.86 3.71 6.86
CA LEU A 133 10.45 3.94 6.59
C LEU A 133 10.17 5.40 6.21
N ARG A 134 10.83 6.35 6.88
CA ARG A 134 10.70 7.78 6.57
C ARG A 134 11.25 8.11 5.19
N GLU A 135 12.41 7.56 4.84
CA GLU A 135 13.03 7.73 3.53
C GLU A 135 12.17 7.11 2.42
N LEU A 136 11.62 5.92 2.65
CA LEU A 136 10.70 5.26 1.74
C LEU A 136 9.45 6.11 1.48
N LEU A 137 8.79 6.59 2.54
CA LEU A 137 7.62 7.47 2.42
C LEU A 137 7.98 8.77 1.68
N SER A 138 9.08 9.42 2.04
CA SER A 138 9.54 10.66 1.40
C SER A 138 9.79 10.46 -0.10
N LYS A 139 10.43 9.35 -0.49
CA LYS A 139 10.71 9.02 -1.89
C LYS A 139 9.43 8.90 -2.72
N PHE A 140 8.44 8.17 -2.22
CA PHE A 140 7.17 8.00 -2.94
C PHE A 140 6.34 9.28 -2.95
N MET A 141 6.30 10.03 -1.84
CA MET A 141 5.62 11.32 -1.79
C MET A 141 6.21 12.31 -2.80
N GLN A 142 7.54 12.41 -2.92
CA GLN A 142 8.19 13.23 -3.95
C GLN A 142 7.75 12.80 -5.35
N LYS A 143 7.75 11.50 -5.64
CA LYS A 143 7.29 10.98 -6.94
C LYS A 143 5.85 11.36 -7.26
N TRP A 144 4.92 11.16 -6.31
CA TRP A 144 3.50 11.43 -6.52
C TRP A 144 3.19 12.93 -6.59
N ILE A 145 3.90 13.76 -5.82
CA ILE A 145 3.80 15.22 -5.89
C ILE A 145 4.21 15.69 -7.29
N SER A 146 5.39 15.29 -7.78
CA SER A 146 5.85 15.70 -9.11
C SER A 146 4.93 15.19 -10.23
N PHE A 147 4.36 13.98 -10.09
CA PHE A 147 3.33 13.48 -11.01
C PHE A 147 2.08 14.38 -11.03
N CYS A 148 1.58 14.76 -9.85
CA CYS A 148 0.41 15.62 -9.72
C CYS A 148 0.67 17.05 -10.22
N ALA A 149 1.85 17.60 -9.94
CA ALA A 149 2.26 18.91 -10.44
C ALA A 149 2.30 18.94 -11.97
N ALA A 150 2.89 17.91 -12.60
CA ALA A 150 2.89 17.76 -14.05
C ALA A 150 1.46 17.66 -14.61
N ALA A 151 0.57 16.91 -13.94
CA ALA A 151 -0.83 16.83 -14.33
C ALA A 151 -1.57 18.16 -14.21
N ILE A 152 -1.26 18.99 -13.21
CA ILE A 152 -1.78 20.35 -13.06
C ILE A 152 -1.28 21.24 -14.20
N ASP A 153 0.01 21.16 -14.55
CA ASP A 153 0.58 21.96 -15.63
C ASP A 153 -0.02 21.60 -17.00
N VAL A 154 -0.34 20.32 -17.26
CA VAL A 154 -1.10 19.91 -18.45
C VAL A 154 -2.49 20.59 -18.51
N GLU A 155 -3.18 20.75 -17.38
CA GLU A 155 -4.47 21.47 -17.36
C GLU A 155 -4.32 22.94 -17.67
N ARG A 156 -3.25 23.55 -17.18
CA ARG A 156 -2.94 24.96 -17.41
C ARG A 156 -2.56 25.21 -18.85
N ASP A 157 -1.75 24.33 -19.44
CA ASP A 157 -1.29 24.44 -20.81
C ASP A 157 -2.44 24.28 -21.82
N ARG A 158 -3.43 23.42 -21.52
CA ARG A 158 -4.65 23.29 -22.34
C ARG A 158 -5.72 24.36 -22.05
N GLY A 159 -5.46 25.28 -21.13
CA GLY A 159 -6.37 26.37 -20.75
C GLY A 159 -7.57 25.94 -19.90
N ALA A 160 -7.57 24.72 -19.34
CA ALA A 160 -8.64 24.22 -18.50
C ALA A 160 -8.53 24.73 -17.05
N ALA A 161 -7.30 24.92 -16.54
CA ALA A 161 -7.04 25.44 -15.20
C ALA A 161 -6.31 26.80 -15.26
N PRO A 162 -6.60 27.74 -14.36
CA PRO A 162 -5.89 29.01 -14.29
C PRO A 162 -4.45 28.83 -13.75
N ARG A 163 -3.56 29.74 -14.15
CA ARG A 163 -2.22 29.84 -13.56
C ARG A 163 -2.27 30.67 -12.28
N THR A 164 -2.45 30.00 -11.15
CA THR A 164 -2.51 30.59 -9.80
C THR A 164 -1.20 30.33 -9.04
N LEU A 165 -1.19 29.36 -8.12
CA LEU A 165 -0.02 28.95 -7.33
C LEU A 165 0.98 28.13 -8.17
N PRO A 166 2.28 28.07 -7.81
CA PRO A 166 3.20 27.10 -8.40
C PRO A 166 2.64 25.67 -8.30
N SER A 167 2.69 24.91 -9.39
CA SER A 167 2.10 23.56 -9.48
C SER A 167 2.66 22.62 -8.43
N GLU A 168 3.98 22.67 -8.20
CA GLU A 168 4.67 21.85 -7.19
C GLU A 168 4.21 22.17 -5.76
N GLU A 169 4.02 23.45 -5.43
CA GLU A 169 3.57 23.88 -4.10
C GLU A 169 2.12 23.46 -3.84
N LEU A 170 1.24 23.66 -4.83
CA LEU A 170 -0.16 23.23 -4.76
C LEU A 170 -0.25 21.70 -4.64
N ALA A 171 0.48 20.96 -5.49
CA ALA A 171 0.52 19.50 -5.44
C ALA A 171 1.06 19.00 -4.09
N THR A 172 2.08 19.64 -3.53
CA THR A 172 2.62 19.31 -2.21
C THR A 172 1.54 19.42 -1.13
N ALA A 173 0.86 20.57 -1.05
CA ALA A 173 -0.18 20.79 -0.04
C ALA A 173 -1.34 19.78 -0.17
N LEU A 174 -1.77 19.50 -1.41
CA LEU A 174 -2.86 18.58 -1.68
C LEU A 174 -2.50 17.12 -1.37
N ASN A 175 -1.28 16.68 -1.67
CA ASN A 175 -0.83 15.32 -1.34
C ASN A 175 -0.69 15.13 0.18
N LEU A 176 -0.12 16.12 0.89
CA LEU A 176 -0.01 16.08 2.36
C LEU A 176 -1.39 16.11 3.04
N MET A 177 -2.35 16.83 2.47
CA MET A 177 -3.75 16.80 2.92
C MET A 177 -4.35 15.40 2.76
N ASN A 178 -4.17 14.76 1.60
CA ASN A 178 -4.65 13.39 1.37
C ASN A 178 -4.02 12.43 2.39
N GLU A 179 -2.70 12.46 2.52
CA GLU A 179 -1.95 11.62 3.46
C GLU A 179 -2.52 11.75 4.88
N ARG A 180 -2.58 12.97 5.42
CA ARG A 180 -3.03 13.18 6.80
C ARG A 180 -4.48 12.76 7.02
N THR A 181 -5.35 13.04 6.04
CA THR A 181 -6.79 12.74 6.11
C THR A 181 -7.03 11.24 6.06
N LEU A 182 -6.38 10.53 5.14
CA LEU A 182 -6.49 9.08 5.01
C LEU A 182 -5.89 8.35 6.22
N ILE A 183 -4.75 8.81 6.73
CA ILE A 183 -4.15 8.25 7.96
C ILE A 183 -5.09 8.43 9.16
N ALA A 184 -5.69 9.62 9.32
CA ALA A 184 -6.63 9.88 10.42
C ALA A 184 -7.81 8.90 10.37
N LEU A 185 -8.37 8.68 9.17
CA LEU A 185 -9.46 7.75 8.94
C LEU A 185 -9.05 6.31 9.26
N PHE A 186 -7.97 5.80 8.65
CA PHE A 186 -7.56 4.40 8.79
C PHE A 186 -7.04 4.06 10.20
N SER A 187 -6.60 5.07 10.95
CA SER A 187 -6.18 4.91 12.34
C SER A 187 -7.32 5.10 13.35
N GLY A 188 -8.53 5.45 12.90
CA GLY A 188 -9.68 5.71 13.78
C GLY A 188 -9.48 6.92 14.70
N GLU A 189 -8.65 7.88 14.28
CA GLU A 189 -8.33 9.08 15.06
C GLU A 189 -9.56 10.01 15.20
N LYS A 190 -9.52 10.88 16.21
CA LYS A 190 -10.49 11.97 16.36
C LYS A 190 -9.75 13.30 16.48
N PRO A 191 -10.03 14.29 15.60
CA PRO A 191 -11.02 14.27 14.53
C PRO A 191 -10.59 13.46 13.29
N SER A 192 -11.56 12.87 12.58
CA SER A 192 -11.40 12.27 11.24
C SER A 192 -12.68 12.45 10.41
N ILE A 193 -12.54 12.51 9.09
CA ILE A 193 -13.67 12.53 8.15
C ILE A 193 -14.22 11.09 8.03
N PRO A 194 -15.55 10.86 8.07
CA PRO A 194 -16.12 9.53 7.86
C PRO A 194 -15.72 8.91 6.53
N GLU A 195 -15.59 7.58 6.51
CA GLU A 195 -15.14 6.82 5.33
C GLU A 195 -16.01 7.09 4.10
N GLU A 196 -17.33 7.11 4.25
CA GLU A 196 -18.26 7.37 3.15
C GLU A 196 -18.17 8.79 2.55
N HIS A 197 -17.44 9.69 3.19
CA HIS A 197 -17.33 11.09 2.78
C HIS A 197 -15.91 11.51 2.40
N VAL A 198 -14.89 10.74 2.78
CA VAL A 198 -13.49 11.16 2.67
C VAL A 198 -13.10 11.46 1.23
N LEU A 199 -13.48 10.57 0.30
CA LEU A 199 -13.11 10.73 -1.11
C LEU A 199 -13.76 11.97 -1.72
N ASP A 200 -15.05 12.19 -1.44
CA ASP A 200 -15.80 13.35 -1.92
C ASP A 200 -15.20 14.66 -1.42
N ASN A 201 -14.79 14.70 -0.15
CA ASN A 201 -14.17 15.87 0.46
C ASN A 201 -12.79 16.17 -0.16
N LEU A 202 -11.94 15.15 -0.29
CA LEU A 202 -10.62 15.32 -0.91
C LEU A 202 -10.75 15.78 -2.36
N VAL A 203 -11.61 15.14 -3.16
CA VAL A 203 -11.83 15.52 -4.55
C VAL A 203 -12.36 16.95 -4.67
N HIS A 204 -13.30 17.35 -3.81
CA HIS A 204 -13.83 18.71 -3.81
C HIS A 204 -12.71 19.75 -3.60
N ILE A 205 -11.84 19.54 -2.62
CA ILE A 205 -10.73 20.47 -2.32
C ILE A 205 -9.71 20.50 -3.47
N TRP A 206 -9.38 19.34 -4.05
CA TRP A 206 -8.50 19.26 -5.21
C TRP A 206 -9.06 20.04 -6.40
N VAL A 207 -10.28 19.73 -6.83
CA VAL A 207 -10.90 20.38 -7.99
C VAL A 207 -11.06 21.88 -7.77
N SER A 208 -11.59 22.29 -6.61
CA SER A 208 -11.81 23.71 -6.32
C SER A 208 -10.51 24.52 -6.27
N SER A 209 -9.42 23.96 -5.74
CA SER A 209 -8.12 24.65 -5.68
C SER A 209 -7.36 24.66 -7.00
N ILE A 210 -7.51 23.63 -7.83
CA ILE A 210 -6.83 23.54 -9.14
C ILE A 210 -7.52 24.41 -10.19
N TYR A 211 -8.86 24.40 -10.24
CA TYR A 211 -9.63 25.11 -11.25
C TYR A 211 -10.17 26.47 -10.77
N GLY A 212 -10.09 26.76 -9.47
CA GLY A 212 -10.52 28.04 -8.91
C GLY A 212 -9.60 29.21 -9.30
N GLU A 213 -10.20 30.36 -9.55
CA GLU A 213 -9.48 31.60 -9.87
C GLU A 213 -8.84 32.22 -8.61
N ALA A 214 -7.73 32.94 -8.80
CA ALA A 214 -7.13 33.72 -7.71
C ALA A 214 -8.10 34.83 -7.28
N ARG A 215 -8.35 34.93 -5.97
CA ARG A 215 -9.09 36.05 -5.38
C ARG A 215 -8.20 37.27 -5.22
#